data_AF-A0A6F9ZWW0-F1
#
_entry.id   AF-A0A6F9ZWW0-F1
#
_cell.length_a   1.000
_cell.length_b   1.000
_cell.length_c   1.000
_cell.angle_alpha   90.00
_cell.angle_beta   90.00
_cell.angle_gamma   90.00
#
_symmetry.space_group_name_H-M   'P 1'
#
loop_
_entity.id
_entity.type
_entity.pdbx_description
1 polymer ?
#
loop_
_entity_poly.entity_id
_entity_poly.type
_entity_poly.pdbx_seq_one_letter_code
_entity_poly.pdbx_strand_id
1 'polypeptide(L)'
;MRYRIKLALILISMLIWGVSYPVVKILLNSGMQPITLATLRNFIFIPLLFYILAVKRYARYSRSDMILCVALAFFTVFLPNISQNIGMKYTSASISSVIQSTSPIFTVMLAFIFLREARTLNKIVGSLVGLIGTVFLTTGGSFDFD
;
A
#
# COMPACT_ATOMS: atom_id res chain seq x y z
N MET A 1 -7.53 8.01 26.69
CA MET A 1 -8.53 8.08 25.59
C MET A 1 -7.91 8.10 24.19
N ARG A 2 -6.91 8.96 23.91
CA ARG A 2 -6.26 9.08 22.57
C ARG A 2 -5.63 7.78 22.03
N TYR A 3 -5.08 6.91 22.89
CA TYR A 3 -4.53 5.62 22.46
C TYR A 3 -5.58 4.64 21.94
N ARG A 4 -6.76 4.57 22.57
CA ARG A 4 -7.86 3.68 22.14
C ARG A 4 -8.38 4.08 20.75
N ILE A 5 -8.47 5.38 20.46
CA ILE A 5 -8.87 5.89 19.15
C ILE A 5 -7.84 5.51 18.07
N LYS A 6 -6.54 5.68 18.35
CA LYS A 6 -5.48 5.27 17.41
C LYS A 6 -5.52 3.77 17.11
N LEU A 7 -5.68 2.93 18.15
CA LEU A 7 -5.83 1.49 18.02
C LEU A 7 -7.05 1.13 17.16
N ALA A 8 -8.21 1.75 17.41
CA ALA A 8 -9.41 1.53 16.61
C ALA A 8 -9.20 1.90 15.13
N LEU A 9 -8.55 3.04 14.84
CA LEU A 9 -8.25 3.46 13.47
C LEU A 9 -7.32 2.47 12.75
N ILE A 10 -6.31 1.94 13.46
CA ILE A 10 -5.41 0.92 12.91
C ILE A 10 -6.18 -0.37 12.57
N LEU A 11 -7.02 -0.84 13.49
CA LEU A 11 -7.83 -2.06 13.28
C LEU A 11 -8.80 -1.89 12.09
N ILE A 12 -9.48 -0.74 12.01
CA ILE A 12 -10.36 -0.44 10.88
C ILE A 12 -9.56 -0.43 9.56
N SER A 13 -8.38 0.18 9.55
CA SER A 13 -7.51 0.19 8.36
C SER A 13 -7.11 -1.22 7.95
N MET A 14 -6.75 -2.08 8.91
CA MET A 14 -6.40 -3.48 8.66
C MET A 14 -7.57 -4.26 8.06
N LEU A 15 -8.80 -4.07 8.55
CA LEU A 15 -9.99 -4.71 8.01
C LEU A 15 -10.28 -4.25 6.57
N ILE A 16 -10.20 -2.94 6.32
CA ILE A 16 -10.40 -2.38 4.97
C ILE A 16 -9.38 -2.97 4.00
N TRP A 17 -8.10 -2.98 4.37
CA TRP A 17 -7.05 -3.53 3.52
C TRP A 17 -7.19 -5.04 3.34
N GLY A 18 -7.51 -5.80 4.40
CA GLY A 18 -7.71 -7.25 4.32
C GLY A 18 -8.82 -7.65 3.35
N VAL A 19 -9.96 -6.96 3.39
CA VAL A 19 -11.09 -7.22 2.47
C VAL A 19 -10.80 -6.72 1.05
N SER A 20 -9.99 -5.66 0.90
CA SER A 20 -9.72 -5.06 -0.40
C SER A 20 -9.09 -6.02 -1.41
N TYR A 21 -8.24 -6.96 -0.98
CA TYR A 21 -7.54 -7.88 -1.89
C TYR A 21 -8.48 -8.89 -2.58
N PRO A 22 -9.28 -9.68 -1.85
CA PRO A 22 -10.29 -10.53 -2.46
C PRO A 22 -11.25 -9.77 -3.38
N VAL A 23 -11.72 -8.59 -2.96
CA VAL A 23 -12.63 -7.76 -3.75
C VAL A 23 -11.98 -7.34 -5.08
N VAL A 24 -10.72 -6.87 -5.06
CA VAL A 24 -9.98 -6.54 -6.28
C VAL A 24 -9.86 -7.76 -7.19
N LYS A 25 -9.53 -8.94 -6.65
CA LYS A 25 -9.43 -10.18 -7.44
C LYS A 25 -10.75 -10.56 -8.08
N ILE A 26 -11.87 -10.47 -7.34
CA ILE A 26 -13.22 -10.73 -7.88
C ILE A 26 -13.52 -9.78 -9.04
N LEU A 27 -13.29 -8.48 -8.88
CA LEU A 27 -13.54 -7.48 -9.93
C LEU A 27 -12.68 -7.70 -11.17
N LEU A 28 -11.41 -8.09 -11.01
CA LEU A 28 -10.53 -8.47 -12.11
C LEU A 28 -11.05 -9.72 -12.84
N ASN A 29 -11.55 -10.72 -12.11
CA ASN A 29 -12.13 -11.93 -12.69
C ASN A 29 -13.46 -11.67 -13.41
N SER A 30 -14.21 -10.63 -13.02
CA SER A 30 -15.41 -10.15 -13.74
C SER A 30 -15.09 -9.44 -15.08
N GLY A 31 -13.82 -9.42 -15.50
CA GLY A 31 -13.38 -8.84 -16.78
C GLY A 31 -12.95 -7.37 -16.69
N MET A 32 -12.89 -6.79 -15.48
CA MET A 32 -12.45 -5.40 -15.32
C MET A 32 -10.95 -5.25 -15.57
N GLN A 33 -10.57 -4.25 -16.37
CA GLN A 33 -9.17 -3.99 -16.64
C GLN A 33 -8.45 -3.44 -15.38
N PRO A 34 -7.20 -3.88 -15.09
CA PRO A 34 -6.43 -3.44 -13.93
C PRO A 34 -6.31 -1.91 -13.78
N ILE A 35 -6.12 -1.21 -14.91
CA ILE A 35 -5.96 0.24 -14.97
C ILE A 35 -7.28 0.93 -14.62
N THR A 36 -8.40 0.44 -15.16
CA THR A 36 -9.74 0.97 -14.87
C THR A 36 -10.05 0.83 -13.39
N LEU A 37 -9.77 -0.34 -12.80
CA LEU A 37 -9.99 -0.58 -11.38
C LEU A 37 -9.11 0.33 -10.50
N ALA A 38 -7.82 0.48 -10.83
CA ALA A 38 -6.92 1.39 -10.12
C ALA A 38 -7.39 2.85 -10.23
N THR A 39 -7.87 3.25 -11.41
CA THR A 39 -8.39 4.60 -11.66
C THR A 39 -9.63 4.85 -10.79
N LEU A 40 -10.65 3.99 -10.88
CA LEU A 40 -11.88 4.12 -10.09
C LEU A 40 -11.62 4.14 -8.59
N ARG A 41 -10.74 3.27 -8.09
CA ARG A 41 -10.35 3.22 -6.67
C ARG A 41 -9.80 4.55 -6.17
N ASN A 42 -9.00 5.24 -6.98
CA ASN A 42 -8.38 6.51 -6.61
C ASN A 42 -9.30 7.71 -6.87
N PHE A 43 -10.18 7.64 -7.86
CA PHE A 43 -11.13 8.71 -8.19
C PHE A 43 -12.10 9.04 -7.06
N ILE A 44 -12.47 8.04 -6.23
CA ILE A 44 -13.36 8.22 -5.07
C ILE A 44 -12.79 9.23 -4.05
N PHE A 45 -11.47 9.44 -4.02
CA PHE A 45 -10.82 10.39 -3.11
C PHE A 45 -10.74 11.82 -3.64
N ILE A 46 -11.10 12.07 -4.91
CA ILE A 46 -11.07 13.41 -5.52
C ILE A 46 -12.02 14.39 -4.81
N PRO A 47 -13.29 14.05 -4.49
CA PRO A 47 -14.17 14.95 -3.75
C PRO A 47 -13.63 15.29 -2.36
N LEU A 48 -13.01 14.32 -1.69
CA LEU A 48 -12.38 14.52 -0.38
C LEU A 48 -11.19 15.49 -0.49
N LEU A 49 -10.38 15.38 -1.55
CA LEU A 49 -9.29 16.32 -1.83
C LEU A 49 -9.82 17.75 -2.00
N PHE A 50 -10.84 17.96 -2.83
CA PHE A 50 -11.44 19.28 -3.02
C PHE A 50 -12.07 19.83 -1.74
N TYR A 51 -12.74 19.00 -0.95
CA TYR A 51 -13.26 19.39 0.36
C TYR A 51 -12.14 19.85 1.30
N ILE A 52 -11.05 19.09 1.38
CA ILE A 52 -9.89 19.44 2.19
C ILE A 52 -9.29 20.78 1.73
N LEU A 53 -9.11 20.98 0.42
CA LEU A 53 -8.60 22.23 -0.14
C LEU A 53 -9.54 23.43 0.10
N ALA A 54 -10.86 23.21 0.17
CA ALA A 54 -11.84 24.26 0.42
C ALA A 54 -11.91 24.68 1.91
N VAL A 55 -11.81 23.72 2.83
CA VAL A 55 -11.95 23.97 4.28
C VAL A 55 -10.63 24.43 4.91
N LYS A 56 -9.50 23.92 4.44
CA LYS A 56 -8.19 24.25 4.98
C LYS A 56 -7.57 25.37 4.15
N ARG A 57 -7.20 26.47 4.80
CA ARG A 57 -6.36 27.52 4.19
C ARG A 57 -4.92 27.02 4.06
N TYR A 58 -4.67 26.13 3.11
CA TYR A 58 -3.31 25.76 2.75
C TYR A 58 -2.57 26.97 2.17
N ALA A 59 -1.26 27.06 2.42
CA ALA A 59 -0.40 28.05 1.80
C ALA A 59 -0.48 27.92 0.26
N ARG A 60 -0.29 29.03 -0.47
CA ARG A 60 -0.19 28.99 -1.93
C ARG A 60 0.92 28.02 -2.32
N TYR A 61 0.57 26.94 -3.02
CA TYR A 61 1.54 25.97 -3.50
C TYR A 61 2.40 26.62 -4.59
N SER A 62 3.72 26.50 -4.46
CA SER A 62 4.61 26.88 -5.56
C SER A 62 4.49 25.86 -6.70
N ARG A 63 4.93 26.25 -7.91
CA ARG A 63 5.00 25.32 -9.04
C ARG A 63 5.85 24.09 -8.71
N SER A 64 6.91 24.27 -7.92
CA SER A 64 7.77 23.19 -7.45
C SER A 64 7.01 22.20 -6.55
N ASP A 65 6.19 22.71 -5.63
CA ASP A 65 5.39 21.87 -4.73
C ASP A 65 4.36 21.06 -5.52
N MET A 66 3.73 21.66 -6.54
CA MET A 66 2.79 20.94 -7.40
C MET A 66 3.48 19.82 -8.18
N ILE A 67 4.66 20.06 -8.74
CA ILE A 67 5.44 19.03 -9.45
C ILE A 67 5.80 17.89 -8.48
N LEU A 68 6.25 18.22 -7.27
CA LEU A 68 6.57 17.21 -6.26
C LEU A 68 5.34 16.40 -5.84
N CYS A 69 4.18 17.05 -5.65
CA CYS A 69 2.93 16.37 -5.35
C CYS A 69 2.51 15.40 -6.46
N VAL A 70 2.63 15.81 -7.73
CA VAL A 70 2.32 14.93 -8.87
C VAL A 70 3.29 13.76 -8.94
N ALA A 71 4.59 14.00 -8.74
CA ALA A 71 5.59 12.94 -8.70
C ALA A 71 5.31 11.94 -7.56
N LEU A 72 5.00 12.43 -6.36
CA LEU A 72 4.64 11.59 -5.22
C LEU A 72 3.36 10.79 -5.51
N ALA A 73 2.30 11.41 -6.03
CA ALA A 73 1.07 10.72 -6.37
C ALA A 73 1.32 9.62 -7.41
N PHE A 74 2.18 9.88 -8.41
CA PHE A 74 2.54 8.92 -9.43
C PHE A 74 3.30 7.72 -8.86
N PHE A 75 4.41 7.97 -8.14
CA PHE A 75 5.30 6.92 -7.65
C PHE A 75 4.78 6.17 -6.43
N THR A 76 3.96 6.80 -5.59
CA THR A 76 3.51 6.19 -4.32
C THR A 76 2.09 5.63 -4.39
N VAL A 77 1.25 6.11 -5.32
CA VAL A 77 -0.16 5.69 -5.42
C VAL A 77 -0.46 5.02 -6.75
N PHE A 78 -0.27 5.73 -7.86
CA PHE A 78 -0.70 5.28 -9.18
C PHE A 78 0.07 4.05 -9.67
N LEU A 79 1.41 4.17 -9.72
CA LEU A 79 2.27 3.09 -10.19
C LEU A 79 2.14 1.83 -9.32
N PRO A 80 2.21 1.89 -7.98
CA PRO A 80 2.02 0.71 -7.14
C PRO A 80 0.63 0.07 -7.26
N ASN A 81 -0.45 0.85 -7.36
CA ASN A 81 -1.80 0.29 -7.51
C ASN A 81 -1.96 -0.47 -8.83
N ILE A 82 -1.47 0.10 -9.94
CA ILE A 82 -1.57 -0.55 -11.23
C ILE A 82 -0.70 -1.81 -11.26
N SER A 83 0.54 -1.73 -10.79
CA SER A 83 1.42 -2.89 -10.67
C SER A 83 0.80 -3.99 -9.81
N GLN A 84 0.18 -3.63 -8.67
CA GLN A 84 -0.53 -4.57 -7.81
C GLN A 84 -1.70 -5.23 -8.55
N ASN A 85 -2.56 -4.46 -9.21
CA ASN A 85 -3.71 -5.01 -9.93
C ASN A 85 -3.29 -5.90 -11.11
N ILE A 86 -2.23 -5.52 -11.82
CA ILE A 86 -1.65 -6.34 -12.89
C ILE A 86 -1.10 -7.65 -12.31
N GLY A 87 -0.29 -7.59 -11.26
CA GLY A 87 0.24 -8.78 -10.59
C GLY A 87 -0.86 -9.70 -10.06
N MET A 88 -1.91 -9.13 -9.47
CA MET A 88 -3.07 -9.85 -8.97
C MET A 88 -3.97 -10.40 -10.07
N LYS A 89 -3.88 -9.88 -11.31
CA LYS A 89 -4.52 -10.52 -12.46
C LYS A 89 -3.94 -11.91 -12.72
N TYR A 90 -2.62 -12.05 -12.58
CA TYR A 90 -1.89 -13.30 -12.85
C TYR A 90 -1.67 -14.19 -11.63
N THR A 91 -1.95 -13.70 -10.41
CA THR A 91 -1.74 -14.45 -9.16
C THR A 91 -2.99 -14.43 -8.28
N SER A 92 -2.99 -15.15 -7.15
CA SER A 92 -4.08 -15.10 -6.17
C SER A 92 -3.98 -13.86 -5.27
N ALA A 93 -5.10 -13.49 -4.63
CA ALA A 93 -5.14 -12.44 -3.62
C ALA A 93 -4.17 -12.72 -2.46
N SER A 94 -4.03 -13.99 -2.08
CA SER A 94 -3.11 -14.48 -1.05
C SER A 94 -1.66 -14.27 -1.47
N ILE A 95 -1.25 -14.74 -2.66
CA ILE A 95 0.14 -14.56 -3.13
C ILE A 95 0.48 -13.07 -3.25
N SER A 96 -0.45 -12.27 -3.78
CA SER A 96 -0.27 -10.82 -3.88
C SER A 96 -0.08 -10.14 -2.51
N SER A 97 -0.78 -10.59 -1.47
CA SER A 97 -0.64 -10.03 -0.12
C SER A 97 0.71 -10.42 0.51
N VAL A 98 1.22 -11.63 0.29
CA VAL A 98 2.58 -12.02 0.73
C VAL A 98 3.63 -11.12 0.12
N ILE A 99 3.56 -10.95 -1.19
CA ILE A 99 4.50 -10.13 -1.93
C ILE A 99 4.46 -8.71 -1.38
N GLN A 100 3.27 -8.15 -1.13
CA GLN A 100 3.17 -6.81 -0.54
C GLN A 100 3.74 -6.74 0.89
N SER A 101 3.61 -7.78 1.71
CA SER A 101 4.23 -7.82 3.04
C SER A 101 5.75 -7.84 3.01
N THR A 102 6.38 -8.11 1.87
CA THR A 102 7.83 -7.95 1.68
C THR A 102 8.26 -6.50 1.43
N SER A 103 7.31 -5.59 1.12
CA SER A 103 7.59 -4.17 0.83
C SER A 103 8.44 -3.47 1.90
N PRO A 104 8.25 -3.68 3.22
CA PRO A 104 9.10 -3.06 4.25
C PRO A 104 10.59 -3.40 4.09
N ILE A 105 10.94 -4.57 3.56
CA ILE A 105 12.34 -4.95 3.31
C ILE A 105 12.92 -4.08 2.22
N PHE A 106 12.20 -3.93 1.10
CA PHE A 106 12.59 -3.03 0.02
C PHE A 106 12.66 -1.59 0.52
N THR A 107 11.72 -1.15 1.35
CA THR A 107 11.75 0.19 1.95
C THR A 107 13.00 0.40 2.81
N VAL A 108 13.37 -0.55 3.68
CA VAL A 108 14.58 -0.45 4.51
C VAL A 108 15.84 -0.47 3.64
N MET A 109 15.88 -1.33 2.62
CA MET A 109 17.00 -1.43 1.68
C MET A 109 17.19 -0.13 0.89
N LEU A 110 16.11 0.44 0.34
CA LEU A 110 16.14 1.70 -0.38
C LEU A 110 16.46 2.88 0.55
N ALA A 111 15.94 2.90 1.77
CA ALA A 111 16.27 3.92 2.76
C ALA A 111 17.77 3.90 3.12
N PHE A 112 18.39 2.73 3.20
CA PHE A 112 19.84 2.61 3.37
C PHE A 112 20.61 3.24 2.20
N ILE A 113 20.22 2.92 0.96
CA ILE A 113 20.90 3.40 -0.26
C ILE A 113 20.74 4.92 -0.44
N PHE A 114 19.51 5.43 -0.28
CA PHE A 114 19.18 6.81 -0.64
C PHE A 114 19.22 7.79 0.55
N LEU A 115 18.77 7.38 1.74
CA LEU A 115 18.69 8.27 2.92
C LEU A 115 19.93 8.15 3.83
N ARG A 116 20.81 7.16 3.61
CA ARG A 116 22.01 6.91 4.43
C ARG A 116 21.71 6.80 5.93
N GLU A 117 20.52 6.34 6.30
CA GLU A 117 20.13 6.18 7.71
C GLU A 117 21.03 5.14 8.42
N ALA A 118 21.40 5.42 9.68
CA ALA A 118 22.24 4.53 10.48
C ALA A 118 21.55 3.17 10.74
N ARG A 119 22.32 2.10 10.55
CA ARG A 119 21.96 0.70 10.84
C ARG A 119 21.50 0.53 12.28
N THR A 120 20.21 0.68 12.56
CA THR A 120 19.66 0.15 13.81
C THR A 120 19.35 -1.32 13.57
N LEU A 121 20.16 -2.22 14.13
CA LEU A 121 19.99 -3.68 14.04
C LEU A 121 18.51 -4.08 14.26
N ASN A 122 17.85 -3.37 15.17
CA ASN A 122 16.43 -3.54 15.50
C ASN A 122 15.49 -3.38 14.30
N LYS A 123 15.72 -2.43 13.38
CA LYS A 123 14.89 -2.25 12.18
C LYS A 123 15.02 -3.45 11.24
N ILE A 124 16.24 -3.94 11.04
CA ILE A 124 16.53 -5.08 10.16
C ILE A 124 15.90 -6.35 10.74
N VAL A 125 16.15 -6.63 12.03
CA VAL A 125 15.60 -7.81 12.71
C VAL A 125 14.08 -7.78 12.73
N GLY A 126 13.47 -6.64 13.04
CA GLY A 126 12.01 -6.49 13.02
C GLY A 126 11.38 -6.74 11.65
N SER A 127 12.00 -6.23 10.57
CA SER A 127 11.54 -6.48 9.20
C SER A 127 11.67 -7.95 8.80
N LEU A 128 12.77 -8.63 9.18
CA LEU A 128 12.96 -10.05 8.90
C LEU A 128 11.95 -10.93 9.65
N VAL A 129 11.71 -10.65 10.93
CA VAL A 129 10.70 -11.37 11.73
C VAL A 129 9.30 -11.19 11.14
N GLY A 130 8.95 -9.96 10.74
CA GLY A 130 7.68 -9.68 10.07
C GLY A 130 7.50 -10.46 8.76
N LEU A 131 8.55 -10.51 7.94
CA LEU A 131 8.55 -11.28 6.70
C LEU A 131 8.32 -12.77 6.94
N ILE A 132 9.08 -13.37 7.86
CA ILE A 132 8.95 -14.80 8.20
C ILE A 132 7.52 -15.09 8.66
N GLY A 133 6.96 -14.23 9.52
CA GLY A 133 5.58 -14.35 9.98
C GLY A 133 4.56 -14.31 8.83
N THR A 134 4.73 -13.41 7.86
CA THR A 134 3.84 -13.37 6.69
C THR A 134 3.97 -14.62 5.81
N VAL A 135 5.20 -15.07 5.51
CA VAL A 135 5.39 -16.28 4.70
C VAL A 135 4.71 -17.48 5.37
N PHE A 136 4.86 -17.65 6.68
CA PHE A 136 4.18 -18.69 7.45
C PHE A 136 2.66 -18.58 7.39
N LEU A 137 2.11 -17.35 7.56
CA LEU A 137 0.68 -17.10 7.52
C LEU A 137 0.05 -17.48 6.18
N THR A 138 0.77 -17.25 5.07
CA THR A 138 0.18 -17.46 3.75
C THR A 138 0.43 -18.83 3.18
N THR A 139 1.51 -19.49 3.57
CA THR A 139 1.74 -20.92 3.26
C THR A 139 0.91 -21.84 4.16
N GLY A 140 0.33 -21.33 5.26
CA GLY A 140 -0.35 -22.17 6.24
C GLY A 140 0.56 -23.23 6.86
N GLY A 141 1.89 -23.05 6.79
CA GLY A 141 2.90 -24.02 7.19
C GLY A 141 3.25 -25.09 6.15
N SER A 142 2.61 -25.09 4.98
CA SER A 142 2.90 -26.01 3.86
C SER A 142 3.42 -25.21 2.67
N PHE A 143 4.62 -25.52 2.17
CA PHE A 143 5.24 -24.82 1.03
C PHE A 143 4.61 -25.19 -0.33
N ASP A 144 3.29 -25.44 -0.36
CA ASP A 144 2.55 -25.72 -1.58
C ASP A 144 1.88 -24.43 -2.06
N PHE A 145 2.39 -23.89 -3.16
CA PHE A 145 1.92 -22.67 -3.80
C PHE A 145 0.82 -22.98 -4.82
N ASP A 146 -0.32 -23.52 -4.36
CA ASP A 146 -1.52 -23.72 -5.19
C ASP A 146 -2.52 -22.54 -5.08
#